data_AF-A0AAJ7BH58-F1
#
_entry.id   AF-A0AAJ7BH58-F1
#
_cell.length_a   1.000
_cell.length_b   1.000
_cell.length_c   1.000
_cell.angle_alpha   90.00
_cell.angle_beta   90.00
_cell.angle_gamma   90.00
#
_symmetry.space_group_name_H-M   'P 1'
#
loop_
_entity.id
_entity.type
_entity.pdbx_description
1 polymer ?
#
loop_
_entity_poly.entity_id
_entity_poly.type
_entity_poly.pdbx_seq_one_letter_code
_entity_poly.pdbx_strand_id
1 'polypeptide(L)'
;MRDSYRNERGSPFTISNLGTMDEETLNRLAAEALLEEAKVGARRAEIMGPSGWIKPKETINKRFLHSTLRNVVLSNKHRTSKKDKTHECKTQRDTNDKK
;
A
#
# COMPACT_ATOMS: atom_id res chain seq x y z
N MET A 1 10.78 3.23 -9.03
CA MET A 1 10.06 4.01 -10.06
C MET A 1 8.75 4.54 -9.47
N ARG A 2 8.65 5.86 -9.24
CA ARG A 2 7.39 6.62 -9.20
C ARG A 2 7.63 7.87 -10.02
N ASP A 3 6.68 8.15 -10.92
CA ASP A 3 6.89 8.97 -12.10
C ASP A 3 7.13 10.45 -11.82
N SER A 4 7.93 10.99 -12.73
CA SER A 4 8.25 12.38 -13.00
C SER A 4 7.00 13.21 -13.33
N TYR A 5 6.68 14.17 -12.45
CA TYR A 5 6.02 15.42 -12.83
C TYR A 5 6.82 16.56 -12.19
N ARG A 6 7.92 16.88 -12.85
CA ARG A 6 8.88 17.91 -12.45
C ARG A 6 8.61 19.13 -13.33
N ASN A 7 8.25 20.26 -12.73
CA ASN A 7 8.06 21.51 -13.46
C ASN A 7 9.42 22.01 -14.02
N GLU A 8 9.44 23.02 -14.90
CA GLU A 8 10.67 23.57 -15.49
C GLU A 8 11.72 24.06 -14.46
N ARG A 9 11.30 24.24 -13.21
CA ARG A 9 12.15 24.58 -12.05
C ARG A 9 12.59 23.39 -11.20
N GLY A 10 12.39 22.16 -11.64
CA GLY A 10 12.86 20.98 -10.91
C GLY A 10 12.00 20.54 -9.72
N SER A 11 10.89 21.22 -9.45
CA SER A 11 10.03 20.95 -8.28
C SER A 11 8.89 19.98 -8.62
N PRO A 12 8.55 19.03 -7.73
CA PRO A 12 7.39 18.16 -7.90
C PRO A 12 6.07 18.95 -7.86
N PHE A 13 5.16 18.66 -8.79
CA PHE A 13 3.81 19.23 -8.78
C PHE A 13 2.99 18.60 -7.65
N THR A 14 2.73 19.36 -6.59
CA THR A 14 1.93 18.94 -5.43
C THR A 14 0.57 19.63 -5.43
N ILE A 15 -0.44 18.98 -4.83
CA ILE A 15 -1.78 19.57 -4.65
C ILE A 15 -1.71 20.93 -3.93
N SER A 16 -0.76 21.09 -3.01
CA SER A 16 -0.47 22.36 -2.33
C SER A 16 0.01 23.48 -3.25
N ASN A 17 0.60 23.17 -4.41
CA ASN A 17 1.07 24.18 -5.38
C ASN A 17 -0.06 24.69 -6.30
N LEU A 18 -1.15 23.94 -6.51
CA LEU A 18 -2.24 24.37 -7.39
C LEU A 18 -2.89 25.68 -6.93
N GLY A 19 -3.01 25.90 -5.61
CA GLY A 19 -3.60 27.12 -5.06
C GLY A 19 -2.80 28.40 -5.29
N THR A 20 -1.59 28.30 -5.87
CA THR A 20 -0.74 29.46 -6.21
C THR A 20 -0.69 29.76 -7.71
N MET A 21 -1.35 28.94 -8.54
CA MET A 21 -1.38 29.13 -10.00
C MET A 21 -2.61 29.95 -10.42
N ASP A 22 -2.49 30.62 -11.56
CA ASP A 22 -3.59 31.36 -12.19
C ASP A 22 -4.69 30.41 -12.69
N GLU A 23 -5.91 30.91 -12.68
CA GLU A 23 -7.11 30.15 -13.05
C GLU A 23 -7.09 29.65 -14.51
N GLU A 24 -6.54 30.45 -15.42
CA GLU A 24 -6.40 30.08 -16.84
C GLU A 24 -5.46 28.88 -16.99
N THR A 25 -4.29 28.92 -16.36
CA THR A 25 -3.34 27.79 -16.36
C THR A 25 -3.95 26.55 -15.70
N LEU A 26 -4.67 26.69 -14.59
CA LEU A 26 -5.36 25.57 -13.95
C LEU A 26 -6.39 24.93 -14.89
N ASN A 27 -7.18 25.74 -15.58
CA ASN A 27 -8.19 25.25 -16.52
C ASN A 27 -7.56 24.52 -17.71
N ARG A 28 -6.47 25.05 -18.26
CA ARG A 28 -5.69 24.39 -19.32
C ARG A 28 -5.14 23.04 -18.86
N LEU A 29 -4.50 22.98 -17.69
CA LEU A 29 -3.94 21.75 -17.13
C LEU A 29 -5.04 20.72 -16.82
N ALA A 30 -6.19 21.16 -16.32
CA ALA A 30 -7.33 20.29 -16.07
C ALA A 30 -7.87 19.67 -17.37
N ALA A 31 -8.04 20.48 -18.41
CA ALA A 31 -8.48 20.00 -19.72
C ALA A 31 -7.49 19.00 -20.33
N GLU A 32 -6.19 19.28 -20.25
CA GLU A 32 -5.14 18.37 -20.71
C GLU A 32 -5.16 17.04 -19.94
N ALA A 33 -5.27 17.09 -18.61
CA ALA A 33 -5.33 15.89 -17.78
C ALA A 33 -6.54 15.00 -18.08
N LEU A 34 -7.71 15.59 -18.36
CA LEU A 34 -8.90 14.85 -18.76
C LEU A 34 -8.69 14.12 -20.11
N LEU A 35 -8.09 14.79 -21.08
CA LEU A 35 -7.80 14.19 -22.40
C LEU A 35 -6.78 13.05 -22.27
N GLU A 36 -5.74 13.21 -21.45
CA GLU A 36 -4.75 12.16 -21.24
C GLU A 36 -5.34 10.93 -20.52
N GLU A 37 -6.14 11.10 -19.46
CA GLU A 37 -6.81 9.95 -18.82
C GLU A 37 -7.80 9.28 -19.78
N ALA A 38 -8.49 10.03 -20.64
CA ALA A 38 -9.36 9.46 -21.68
C ALA A 38 -8.58 8.60 -22.69
N LYS A 39 -7.41 9.06 -23.16
CA LYS A 39 -6.52 8.26 -24.02
C LYS A 39 -6.06 6.98 -23.34
N VAL A 40 -5.73 7.03 -22.04
CA VAL A 40 -5.36 5.86 -21.24
C VAL A 40 -6.53 4.89 -21.10
N GLY A 41 -7.74 5.40 -20.86
CA GLY A 41 -8.98 4.62 -20.86
C GLY A 41 -9.22 3.90 -22.19
N ALA A 42 -9.12 4.62 -23.30
CA ALA A 42 -9.30 4.07 -24.65
C ALA A 42 -8.32 2.93 -24.94
N ARG A 43 -7.02 3.11 -24.66
CA ARG A 43 -6.00 2.04 -24.83
C ARG A 43 -6.30 0.79 -24.02
N ARG A 44 -6.79 0.95 -22.78
CA ARG A 44 -7.21 -0.20 -21.96
C ARG A 44 -8.44 -0.88 -22.56
N ALA A 45 -9.40 -0.11 -23.05
CA ALA A 45 -10.62 -0.62 -23.64
C ALA A 45 -10.37 -1.34 -24.98
N GLU A 46 -9.34 -0.97 -25.72
CA GLU A 46 -8.89 -1.70 -26.92
C GLU A 46 -8.47 -3.14 -26.56
N ILE A 47 -7.85 -3.34 -25.40
CA ILE A 47 -7.38 -4.65 -24.93
C ILE A 47 -8.49 -5.43 -24.19
N MET A 48 -9.24 -4.76 -23.31
CA MET A 48 -10.20 -5.39 -22.37
C MET A 48 -11.67 -5.26 -22.80
N GLY A 49 -11.93 -4.59 -23.93
CA GLY A 49 -13.28 -4.21 -24.34
C GLY A 49 -13.87 -3.08 -23.48
N PRO A 50 -15.21 -2.93 -23.43
CA PRO A 50 -15.88 -1.84 -22.70
C PRO A 50 -15.49 -1.73 -21.22
N SER A 51 -15.04 -2.84 -20.61
CA SER A 51 -14.58 -2.87 -19.21
C SER A 51 -13.31 -2.05 -18.97
N GLY A 52 -12.48 -1.83 -19.99
CA GLY A 52 -11.21 -1.12 -19.88
C GLY A 52 -11.35 0.41 -19.68
N TRP A 53 -12.55 0.96 -19.86
CA TRP A 53 -12.85 2.35 -19.51
C TRP A 53 -12.80 2.63 -18.01
N ILE A 54 -13.08 1.60 -17.20
CA ILE A 54 -13.11 1.74 -15.74
C ILE A 54 -11.69 1.59 -15.20
N LYS A 55 -11.22 2.61 -14.48
CA LYS A 55 -9.90 2.57 -13.85
C LYS A 55 -9.82 1.40 -12.86
N PRO A 56 -8.83 0.50 -13.01
CA PRO A 56 -8.62 -0.57 -12.03
C PRO A 56 -8.40 0.04 -10.65
N LYS A 57 -9.19 -0.40 -9.67
CA LYS A 57 -8.96 -0.01 -8.28
C LYS A 57 -7.63 -0.59 -7.83
N GLU A 58 -6.88 0.14 -7.02
CA GLU A 58 -5.70 -0.42 -6.36
C GLU A 58 -6.16 -1.58 -5.47
N THR A 59 -5.92 -2.81 -5.93
CA THR A 59 -6.26 -4.00 -5.17
C THR A 59 -5.03 -4.48 -4.41
N ILE A 60 -5.21 -4.83 -3.14
CA ILE A 60 -4.17 -5.50 -2.36
C ILE A 60 -4.08 -6.96 -2.82
N ASN A 61 -2.87 -7.49 -2.97
CA ASN A 61 -2.65 -8.90 -3.23
C ASN A 61 -3.21 -9.75 -2.07
N LYS A 62 -4.36 -10.38 -2.30
CA LYS A 62 -5.10 -11.15 -1.28
C LYS A 62 -4.29 -12.34 -0.76
N ARG A 63 -3.46 -12.97 -1.60
CA ARG A 63 -2.62 -14.11 -1.20
C ARG A 63 -1.56 -13.65 -0.20
N PHE A 64 -0.88 -12.55 -0.51
CA PHE A 64 0.13 -11.96 0.36
C PHE A 64 -0.45 -11.47 1.69
N LEU A 65 -1.60 -10.77 1.65
CA LEU A 65 -2.25 -10.29 2.87
C LEU A 65 -2.61 -11.47 3.78
N HIS A 66 -3.20 -12.51 3.20
CA HIS A 66 -3.64 -13.68 3.95
C HIS A 66 -2.47 -14.50 4.52
N SER A 67 -1.40 -14.72 3.74
CA SER A 67 -0.20 -15.40 4.24
C SER A 67 0.47 -14.61 5.36
N THR A 68 0.56 -13.29 5.21
CA THR A 68 1.11 -12.39 6.24
C THR A 68 0.31 -12.49 7.53
N LEU A 69 -1.01 -12.35 7.47
CA LEU A 69 -1.88 -12.43 8.66
C LEU A 69 -1.77 -13.80 9.36
N ARG A 70 -1.81 -14.90 8.60
CA ARG A 70 -1.63 -16.26 9.17
C ARG A 70 -0.28 -16.42 9.87
N ASN A 71 0.80 -15.98 9.23
CA ASN A 71 2.15 -16.10 9.79
C ASN A 71 2.32 -15.26 11.06
N VAL A 72 1.75 -14.05 11.09
CA VAL A 72 1.75 -13.21 12.30
C VAL A 72 1.04 -13.92 13.45
N VAL A 73 -0.17 -14.44 13.23
CA VAL A 73 -0.94 -15.18 14.26
C VAL A 73 -0.18 -16.40 14.75
N LEU A 74 0.36 -17.21 13.84
CA LEU A 74 1.16 -18.38 14.21
C LEU A 74 2.40 -17.96 15.00
N SER A 75 3.17 -16.99 14.53
CA SER A 75 4.38 -16.54 15.21
C SER A 75 4.10 -16.04 16.63
N ASN A 76 2.98 -15.35 16.84
CA ASN A 76 2.55 -14.90 18.17
C ASN A 76 2.21 -16.10 19.08
N LYS A 77 1.48 -17.10 18.58
CA LYS A 77 1.18 -18.33 19.33
C LYS A 77 2.45 -19.09 19.73
N HIS A 78 3.44 -19.18 18.85
CA HIS A 78 4.72 -19.83 19.17
C HIS A 78 5.52 -19.03 20.20
N ARG A 79 5.44 -17.69 20.18
CA ARG A 79 6.10 -16.83 21.17
C ARG A 79 5.45 -16.93 22.55
N THR A 80 4.12 -17.02 22.65
CA THR A 80 3.42 -17.19 23.93
C THR A 80 3.71 -18.57 24.53
N SER A 81 3.57 -19.64 23.75
CA SER A 81 3.84 -21.00 24.23
C SER A 81 5.29 -21.22 24.69
N LYS A 82 6.28 -20.55 24.06
CA LYS A 82 7.68 -20.60 24.52
C LYS A 82 7.88 -19.86 25.85
N LYS A 83 7.18 -18.75 26.10
CA LYS A 83 7.24 -18.07 27.39
C LYS A 83 6.66 -18.95 28.49
N ASP A 84 5.50 -19.56 28.28
CA ASP A 84 4.83 -20.42 29.27
C ASP A 84 5.71 -21.62 29.68
N LYS A 85 6.36 -22.30 28.72
CA LYS A 85 7.29 -23.40 29.00
C LYS A 85 8.56 -22.96 29.75
N THR A 86 8.98 -21.71 29.60
CA THR A 86 10.16 -21.18 30.29
C THR A 86 9.84 -20.83 31.75
N HIS A 87 8.59 -20.52 32.08
CA HIS A 87 8.15 -20.31 33.46
C HIS A 87 7.97 -21.64 34.22
N GLU A 88 7.45 -22.68 33.58
CA GLU A 88 7.25 -24.00 34.20
C GLU A 88 8.58 -24.70 34.58
N CYS A 89 9.63 -24.55 33.77
CA CYS A 89 10.95 -25.15 34.03
C CYS A 89 11.80 -24.38 35.07
N LYS A 90 11.36 -23.19 35.51
CA LYS A 90 12.00 -22.47 36.64
C LYS A 90 11.39 -22.88 37.97
N THR A 91 10.08 -23.06 38.05
CA THR A 91 9.39 -23.42 39.30
C THR A 91 9.73 -24.84 39.80
N GLN A 92 10.10 -25.77 38.91
CA GLN A 92 10.45 -27.15 39.31
C GLN A 92 11.88 -27.32 39.84
N ARG A 93 12.77 -26.33 39.66
CA ARG A 93 14.15 -26.39 40.16
C ARG A 93 14.25 -25.99 41.64
N ASP A 94 13.42 -25.06 42.10
CA ASP A 94 13.45 -24.58 43.48
C ASP A 94 12.82 -25.57 44.50
N THR A 95 12.11 -26.61 44.04
CA THR A 95 11.46 -27.59 44.94
C THR A 95 12.31 -28.83 45.23
N ASN A 96 13.41 -29.06 44.51
CA ASN A 96 14.24 -30.27 44.68
C ASN A 96 15.44 -30.07 45.64
N ASP A 97 15.78 -28.85 46.03
CA ASP A 97 16.93 -28.54 46.90
C ASP A 97 16.59 -28.53 48.42
N LYS A 98 15.40 -29.01 48.81
CA LYS A 98 14.91 -29.00 50.22
C LYS A 98 14.62 -30.39 50.80
N LYS A 99 15.31 -31.44 50.35
CA LYS A 99 15.19 -32.78 50.95
C LYS A 99 16.51 -33.32 51.46
#